data_AF-A0A7C6XK67-F1
#
_entry.id   AF-A0A7C6XK67-F1
#
_cell.length_a   1.000
_cell.length_b   1.000
_cell.length_c   1.000
_cell.angle_alpha   90.00
_cell.angle_beta   90.00
_cell.angle_gamma   90.00
#
_symmetry.space_group_name_H-M   'P 1'
#
loop_
_entity.id
_entity.type
_entity.pdbx_description
1 polymer ?
#
loop_
_entity_poly.entity_id
_entity_poly.type
_entity_poly.pdbx_seq_one_letter_code
_entity_poly.pdbx_strand_id
1 'polypeptide(L)'
;VPAVTLWVLTVAPGCQRRGTGTRLMAEGHERARRRGCCLSFLLGHESYYPRAGYRTVMFGTCRARVLRAALRPSGAEVTERPPQPEDTAELVRLWWRWLGDVDLAIVPEATISDWLSPYKPMADSVLLRGGELAGYARYEQGKPQELRCFLARDGASTIDLLAYLSDKAGGDAHGDLLVPVHPHSRTARAWLPPEAQAEITPWSAAMIKVLRDDCAPLVAYVEEVTAGTRPIGCLIWPVQGDVV
;
A
#
# COMPACT_ATOMS: atom_id res chain seq x y z
N VAL A 1 10.30 -6.89 8.18
CA VAL A 1 9.98 -8.33 8.38
C VAL A 1 9.93 -9.00 7.00
N PRO A 2 10.74 -10.04 6.70
CA PRO A 2 10.67 -10.73 5.41
C PRO A 2 9.34 -11.46 5.22
N ALA A 3 8.72 -11.31 4.05
CA ALA A 3 7.39 -11.80 3.74
C ALA A 3 7.36 -12.47 2.36
N VAL A 4 6.37 -13.35 2.14
CA VAL A 4 6.06 -13.89 0.82
C VAL A 4 4.57 -13.79 0.53
N THR A 5 4.20 -13.41 -0.69
CA THR A 5 2.80 -13.48 -1.13
C THR A 5 2.50 -14.86 -1.71
N LEU A 6 1.34 -15.42 -1.36
CA LEU A 6 0.79 -16.58 -2.07
C LEU A 6 -0.24 -16.08 -3.08
N TRP A 7 0.09 -16.15 -4.37
CA TRP A 7 -0.72 -15.58 -5.44
C TRP A 7 -1.71 -16.60 -6.03
N VAL A 8 -1.34 -17.28 -7.11
CA VAL A 8 -2.21 -18.26 -7.77
C VAL A 8 -1.81 -19.68 -7.34
N LEU A 9 -2.75 -20.39 -6.71
CA LEU A 9 -2.67 -21.82 -6.44
C LEU A 9 -3.81 -22.52 -7.15
N THR A 10 -3.49 -23.27 -8.19
CA THR A 10 -4.47 -24.04 -8.96
C THR A 10 -4.14 -25.53 -8.93
N VAL A 11 -5.16 -26.35 -8.69
CA VAL A 11 -5.05 -27.81 -8.77
C VAL A 11 -5.90 -28.29 -9.94
N ALA A 12 -5.28 -29.03 -10.85
CA ALA A 12 -5.97 -29.63 -12.00
C ALA A 12 -7.22 -30.41 -11.55
N PRO A 13 -8.36 -30.36 -12.28
CA PRO A 13 -9.62 -30.95 -11.84
C PRO A 13 -9.54 -32.40 -11.36
N GLY A 14 -8.81 -33.28 -12.08
CA GLY A 14 -8.61 -34.69 -11.69
C GLY A 14 -7.76 -34.91 -10.42
N CYS A 15 -7.11 -33.86 -9.91
CA CYS A 15 -6.28 -33.86 -8.72
C CYS A 15 -6.92 -33.11 -7.54
N GLN A 16 -8.11 -32.54 -7.71
CA GLN A 16 -8.84 -31.81 -6.67
C GLN A 16 -9.41 -32.76 -5.61
N ARG A 17 -9.77 -32.21 -4.43
CA ARG A 17 -10.33 -32.94 -3.28
C ARG A 17 -9.46 -34.10 -2.75
N ARG A 18 -8.20 -34.18 -3.16
CA ARG A 18 -7.20 -35.18 -2.72
C ARG A 18 -6.13 -34.60 -1.78
N GLY A 19 -6.35 -33.40 -1.25
CA GLY A 19 -5.38 -32.69 -0.40
C GLY A 19 -4.19 -32.08 -1.15
N THR A 20 -4.14 -32.18 -2.49
CA THR A 20 -3.03 -31.69 -3.32
C THR A 20 -2.70 -30.21 -3.05
N GLY A 21 -3.70 -29.33 -3.05
CA GLY A 21 -3.50 -27.89 -2.81
C GLY A 21 -2.92 -27.61 -1.43
N THR A 22 -3.44 -28.28 -0.39
CA THR A 22 -2.93 -28.15 0.98
C THR A 22 -1.47 -28.60 1.10
N ARG A 23 -1.10 -29.72 0.44
CA ARG A 23 0.28 -30.21 0.41
C ARG A 23 1.22 -29.26 -0.31
N LEU A 24 0.78 -28.67 -1.43
CA LEU A 24 1.55 -27.66 -2.16
C LEU A 24 1.76 -26.39 -1.32
N MET A 25 0.72 -25.90 -0.62
CA MET A 25 0.85 -24.77 0.30
C MET A 25 1.84 -25.08 1.42
N ALA A 26 1.70 -26.23 2.07
CA ALA A 26 2.59 -26.63 3.17
C ALA A 26 4.06 -26.68 2.74
N GLU A 27 4.35 -27.27 1.57
CA GLU A 27 5.71 -27.31 1.01
C GLU A 27 6.22 -25.90 0.66
N GLY A 28 5.38 -25.05 0.05
CA GLY A 28 5.74 -23.67 -0.26
C GLY A 28 6.04 -22.83 0.99
N HIS A 29 5.21 -22.97 2.03
CA HIS A 29 5.41 -22.32 3.33
C HIS A 29 6.70 -22.78 4.00
N GLU A 30 6.99 -24.08 3.99
CA GLU A 30 8.22 -24.62 4.58
C GLU A 30 9.46 -24.11 3.83
N ARG A 31 9.43 -24.02 2.50
CA ARG A 31 10.51 -23.40 1.72
C ARG A 31 10.70 -21.93 2.05
N ALA A 32 9.60 -21.17 2.15
CA ALA A 32 9.66 -19.76 2.52
C ALA A 32 10.22 -19.56 3.93
N ARG A 33 9.78 -20.38 4.89
CA ARG A 33 10.28 -20.39 6.26
C ARG A 33 11.79 -20.65 6.31
N ARG A 34 12.28 -21.67 5.57
CA ARG A 34 13.72 -21.97 5.46
C ARG A 34 14.53 -20.84 4.82
N ARG A 35 13.91 -20.02 3.97
CA ARG A 35 14.51 -18.80 3.40
C ARG A 35 14.41 -17.58 4.32
N GLY A 36 13.91 -17.75 5.55
CA GLY A 36 13.83 -16.70 6.56
C GLY A 36 12.55 -15.88 6.51
N CYS A 37 11.57 -16.19 5.65
CA CYS A 37 10.27 -15.50 5.64
C CYS A 37 9.54 -15.71 6.97
N CYS A 38 9.07 -14.63 7.56
CA CYS A 38 8.33 -14.66 8.82
C CYS A 38 6.83 -14.83 8.60
N LEU A 39 6.30 -14.35 7.48
CA LEU A 39 4.90 -14.50 7.12
C LEU A 39 4.69 -14.89 5.65
N SER A 40 3.53 -15.50 5.40
CA SER A 40 2.88 -15.50 4.09
C SER A 40 1.58 -14.69 4.16
N PHE A 41 1.29 -13.88 3.14
CA PHE A 41 0.04 -13.14 3.03
C PHE A 41 -0.65 -13.35 1.68
N LEU A 42 -1.97 -13.13 1.62
CA LEU A 42 -2.77 -13.29 0.40
C LEU A 42 -4.13 -12.56 0.50
N LEU A 43 -4.78 -12.41 -0.65
CA LEU A 43 -6.22 -12.21 -0.76
C LEU A 43 -6.89 -13.54 -1.13
N GLY A 44 -7.82 -14.06 -0.32
CA GLY A 44 -8.34 -15.40 -0.53
C GLY A 44 -9.71 -15.67 0.05
N HIS A 45 -10.26 -16.84 -0.30
CA HIS A 45 -11.60 -17.25 0.13
C HIS A 45 -11.67 -17.48 1.64
N GLU A 46 -12.65 -16.84 2.29
CA GLU A 46 -12.80 -16.73 3.74
C GLU A 46 -12.80 -18.07 4.48
N SER A 47 -13.28 -19.15 3.84
CA SER A 47 -13.34 -20.47 4.49
C SER A 47 -12.28 -21.46 4.01
N TYR A 48 -11.49 -21.13 2.97
CA TYR A 48 -10.54 -22.08 2.38
C TYR A 48 -9.18 -22.01 3.08
N TYR A 49 -8.55 -20.84 3.05
CA TYR A 49 -7.19 -20.64 3.56
C TYR A 49 -7.05 -20.71 5.08
N PRO A 50 -8.07 -20.40 5.90
CA PRO A 50 -7.95 -20.61 7.35
C PRO A 50 -7.67 -22.06 7.75
N ARG A 51 -8.08 -23.04 6.92
CA ARG A 51 -7.75 -24.46 7.13
C ARG A 51 -6.25 -24.75 7.00
N ALA A 52 -5.50 -23.88 6.33
CA ALA A 52 -4.04 -23.92 6.23
C ALA A 52 -3.35 -23.02 7.29
N GLY A 53 -4.11 -22.48 8.25
CA GLY A 53 -3.60 -21.66 9.35
C GLY A 53 -3.42 -20.19 9.01
N TYR A 54 -4.09 -19.68 7.96
CA TYR A 54 -4.21 -18.25 7.73
C TYR A 54 -5.21 -17.61 8.69
N ARG A 55 -4.96 -16.36 9.08
CA ARG A 55 -5.83 -15.48 9.86
C ARG A 55 -6.41 -14.42 8.94
N THR A 56 -7.71 -14.17 9.01
CA THR A 56 -8.45 -13.20 8.20
C THR A 56 -8.45 -11.83 8.85
N VAL A 57 -8.91 -10.78 8.13
CA VAL A 57 -9.10 -9.43 8.68
C VAL A 57 -7.77 -8.82 9.16
N MET A 58 -6.66 -9.24 8.55
CA MET A 58 -5.32 -8.81 8.96
C MET A 58 -4.86 -7.54 8.24
N PHE A 59 -5.53 -7.13 7.16
CA PHE A 59 -5.31 -5.85 6.48
C PHE A 59 -6.56 -5.50 5.68
N GLY A 60 -6.55 -4.38 4.98
CA GLY A 60 -7.66 -3.99 4.11
C GLY A 60 -7.47 -2.60 3.54
N THR A 61 -8.59 -1.95 3.22
CA THR A 61 -8.57 -0.55 2.82
C THR A 61 -8.14 0.30 4.01
N CYS A 62 -7.06 1.04 3.85
CA CYS A 62 -6.70 2.14 4.73
C CYS A 62 -6.39 3.34 3.85
N ARG A 63 -7.19 4.40 3.96
CA ARG A 63 -7.00 5.64 3.20
C ARG A 63 -7.54 6.83 3.96
N ALA A 64 -7.01 8.01 3.64
CA ALA A 64 -7.57 9.27 4.08
C ALA A 64 -8.35 9.91 2.92
N ARG A 65 -9.60 10.29 3.17
CA ARG A 65 -10.38 11.12 2.26
C ARG A 65 -10.12 12.58 2.57
N VAL A 66 -9.46 13.27 1.65
CA VAL A 66 -9.11 14.68 1.77
C VAL A 66 -10.12 15.50 0.99
N LEU A 67 -10.88 16.33 1.71
CA LEU A 67 -11.89 17.18 1.10
C LEU A 67 -11.22 18.20 0.17
N ARG A 68 -11.72 18.34 -1.06
CA ARG A 68 -11.21 19.38 -1.99
C ARG A 68 -11.27 20.77 -1.36
N ALA A 69 -12.37 21.05 -0.66
CA ALA A 69 -12.58 22.31 0.03
C ALA A 69 -11.61 22.56 1.21
N ALA A 70 -10.86 21.57 1.68
CA ALA A 70 -9.84 21.72 2.72
C ALA A 70 -8.45 22.03 2.13
N LEU A 71 -8.26 21.88 0.83
CA LEU A 71 -7.00 22.18 0.17
C LEU A 71 -6.86 23.70 0.01
N ARG A 72 -5.87 24.26 0.71
CA ARG A 72 -5.48 25.67 0.65
C ARG A 72 -4.05 25.73 0.12
N PRO A 73 -3.86 25.66 -1.21
CA PRO A 73 -2.52 25.69 -1.78
C PRO A 73 -1.81 27.00 -1.41
N SER A 74 -0.50 26.92 -1.24
CA SER A 74 0.37 28.06 -0.93
C SER A 74 0.61 28.99 -2.14
N GLY A 75 0.14 28.59 -3.33
CA GLY A 75 0.41 29.27 -4.60
C GLY A 75 1.73 28.85 -5.25
N ALA A 76 2.45 27.88 -4.66
CA ALA A 76 3.64 27.31 -5.26
C ALA A 76 3.33 26.62 -6.59
N GLU A 77 4.20 26.80 -7.57
CA GLU A 77 4.10 26.08 -8.84
C GLU A 77 4.42 24.60 -8.63
N VAL A 78 3.48 23.75 -9.04
CA VAL A 78 3.63 22.29 -9.02
C VAL A 78 3.58 21.76 -10.45
N THR A 79 4.56 20.92 -10.79
CA THR A 79 4.62 20.20 -12.05
C THR A 79 4.90 18.72 -11.79
N GLU A 80 4.77 17.87 -12.81
CA GLU A 80 5.08 16.46 -12.68
C GLU A 80 5.89 15.95 -13.87
N ARG A 81 6.65 14.89 -13.65
CA ARG A 81 7.36 14.13 -14.69
C ARG A 81 7.48 12.66 -14.28
N PRO A 82 7.76 11.74 -15.22
CA PRO A 82 8.07 10.36 -14.87
C PRO A 82 9.29 10.27 -13.92
N PRO A 83 9.33 9.24 -13.03
CA PRO A 83 10.51 8.91 -12.25
C PRO A 83 11.73 8.65 -13.12
N GLN A 84 12.88 9.11 -12.64
CA GLN A 84 14.20 8.87 -13.23
C GLN A 84 15.09 8.13 -12.22
N PRO A 85 16.12 7.38 -12.66
CA PRO A 85 16.99 6.62 -11.76
C PRO A 85 17.57 7.45 -10.59
N GLU A 86 17.91 8.71 -10.83
CA GLU A 86 18.41 9.68 -9.86
C GLU A 86 17.43 10.01 -8.73
N ASP A 87 16.11 9.85 -8.95
CA ASP A 87 15.09 10.11 -7.93
C ASP A 87 15.03 9.02 -6.87
N THR A 88 15.49 7.80 -7.21
CA THR A 88 15.29 6.58 -6.41
C THR A 88 15.65 6.75 -4.93
N ALA A 89 16.80 7.38 -4.64
CA ALA A 89 17.26 7.59 -3.27
C ALA A 89 16.31 8.51 -2.48
N GLU A 90 15.77 9.53 -3.13
CA GLU A 90 14.80 10.43 -2.49
C GLU A 90 13.43 9.77 -2.35
N LEU A 91 12.96 9.03 -3.35
CA LEU A 91 11.70 8.29 -3.28
C LEU A 91 11.68 7.27 -2.14
N VAL A 92 12.79 6.55 -1.92
CA VAL A 92 12.95 5.66 -0.76
C VAL A 92 12.92 6.44 0.56
N ARG A 93 13.54 7.63 0.61
CA ARG A 93 13.47 8.49 1.81
C ARG A 93 12.05 8.96 2.09
N LEU A 94 11.30 9.36 1.07
CA LEU A 94 9.90 9.74 1.19
C LEU A 94 9.04 8.56 1.65
N TRP A 95 9.29 7.36 1.13
CA TRP A 95 8.61 6.14 1.54
C TRP A 95 8.79 5.87 3.04
N TRP A 96 10.02 5.88 3.54
CA TRP A 96 10.28 5.67 4.98
C TRP A 96 9.62 6.75 5.84
N ARG A 97 9.53 7.97 5.33
CA ARG A 97 8.87 9.07 6.04
C ARG A 97 7.37 8.86 6.18
N TRP A 98 6.70 8.35 5.14
CA TRP A 98 5.24 8.17 5.15
C TRP A 98 4.79 6.83 5.70
N LEU A 99 5.57 5.77 5.47
CA LEU A 99 5.15 4.39 5.64
C LEU A 99 6.06 3.59 6.60
N GLY A 100 7.12 4.21 7.12
CA GLY A 100 8.06 3.53 8.03
C GLY A 100 7.48 3.12 9.37
N ASP A 101 6.35 3.71 9.78
CA ASP A 101 5.58 3.34 10.98
C ASP A 101 4.23 2.68 10.64
N VAL A 102 4.04 2.25 9.40
CA VAL A 102 2.81 1.62 8.91
C VAL A 102 3.00 0.12 8.78
N ASP A 103 2.16 -0.65 9.47
CA ASP A 103 2.18 -2.10 9.37
C ASP A 103 1.79 -2.59 7.98
N LEU A 104 2.52 -3.62 7.52
CA LEU A 104 2.33 -4.29 6.23
C LEU A 104 2.56 -3.41 4.98
N ALA A 105 3.12 -2.21 5.14
CA ALA A 105 3.66 -1.46 4.01
C ALA A 105 4.84 -2.23 3.42
N ILE A 106 4.82 -2.45 2.09
CA ILE A 106 5.87 -3.17 1.39
C ILE A 106 7.02 -2.20 1.10
N VAL A 107 8.19 -2.52 1.65
CA VAL A 107 9.41 -1.74 1.45
C VAL A 107 9.85 -1.90 -0.01
N PRO A 108 10.02 -0.81 -0.78
CA PRO A 108 10.54 -0.89 -2.14
C PRO A 108 12.01 -1.27 -2.10
N GLU A 109 12.49 -1.95 -3.14
CA GLU A 109 13.91 -2.07 -3.41
C GLU A 109 14.41 -0.69 -3.86
N ALA A 110 15.70 -0.40 -3.61
CA ALA A 110 16.30 0.87 -3.99
C ALA A 110 16.62 0.92 -5.51
N THR A 111 15.63 0.58 -6.34
CA THR A 111 15.73 0.55 -7.80
C THR A 111 14.58 1.33 -8.43
N ILE A 112 14.79 1.86 -9.63
CA ILE A 112 13.78 2.63 -10.34
C ILE A 112 12.54 1.80 -10.73
N SER A 113 12.71 0.49 -10.89
CA SER A 113 11.66 -0.42 -11.32
C SER A 113 10.54 -0.59 -10.29
N ASP A 114 10.74 -0.21 -9.02
CA ASP A 114 9.67 -0.21 -8.01
C ASP A 114 8.78 1.03 -8.04
N TRP A 115 9.14 2.01 -8.89
CA TRP A 115 8.42 3.28 -9.02
C TRP A 115 7.76 3.42 -10.39
N LEU A 116 7.95 2.45 -11.29
CA LEU A 116 7.42 2.45 -12.65
C LEU A 116 6.47 1.26 -12.83
N SER A 117 5.20 1.57 -13.02
CA SER A 117 4.17 0.59 -13.32
C SER A 117 4.38 -0.03 -14.71
N PRO A 118 4.34 -1.37 -14.83
CA PRO A 118 4.31 -2.01 -16.13
C PRO A 118 2.96 -1.84 -16.84
N TYR A 119 1.92 -1.39 -16.13
CA TYR A 119 0.58 -1.17 -16.66
C TYR A 119 0.45 0.25 -17.21
N LYS A 120 0.46 0.35 -18.55
CA LYS A 120 0.50 1.63 -19.30
C LYS A 120 -0.53 2.69 -18.89
N PRO A 121 -1.76 2.35 -18.45
CA PRO A 121 -2.71 3.35 -17.97
C PRO A 121 -2.34 3.98 -16.63
N MET A 122 -1.31 3.52 -15.92
CA MET A 122 -0.80 4.25 -14.75
C MET A 122 0.00 5.48 -15.17
N ALA A 123 -0.17 6.53 -14.38
CA ALA A 123 0.76 7.64 -14.26
C ALA A 123 1.60 7.39 -13.00
N ASP A 124 2.90 7.17 -13.20
CA ASP A 124 3.91 7.24 -12.15
C ASP A 124 4.53 8.64 -12.22
N SER A 125 4.27 9.46 -11.20
CA SER A 125 4.59 10.89 -11.25
C SER A 125 5.51 11.27 -10.11
N VAL A 126 6.72 11.70 -10.44
CA VAL A 126 7.51 12.55 -9.55
C VAL A 126 6.91 13.95 -9.62
N LEU A 127 6.54 14.47 -8.46
CA LEU A 127 5.92 15.77 -8.31
C LEU A 127 6.98 16.78 -7.88
N LEU A 128 7.09 17.87 -8.63
CA LEU A 128 8.06 18.93 -8.42
C LEU A 128 7.35 20.17 -7.86
N ARG A 129 7.91 20.79 -6.83
CA ARG A 129 7.46 22.07 -6.28
C ARG A 129 8.55 23.10 -6.48
N GLY A 130 8.30 24.13 -7.31
CA GLY A 130 9.33 25.10 -7.69
C GLY A 130 10.53 24.46 -8.42
N GLY A 131 10.28 23.39 -9.18
CA GLY A 131 11.31 22.65 -9.93
C GLY A 131 12.09 21.60 -9.14
N GLU A 132 11.89 21.50 -7.82
CA GLU A 132 12.54 20.49 -6.97
C GLU A 132 11.61 19.32 -6.66
N LEU A 133 12.15 18.12 -6.53
CA LEU A 133 11.41 16.93 -6.08
C LEU A 133 10.78 17.18 -4.72
N ALA A 134 9.44 17.17 -4.71
CA ALA A 134 8.62 17.42 -3.53
C ALA A 134 7.74 16.23 -3.17
N GLY A 135 7.52 15.28 -4.09
CA GLY A 135 6.72 14.10 -3.81
C GLY A 135 6.68 13.09 -4.94
N TYR A 136 5.87 12.06 -4.74
CA TYR A 136 5.55 11.04 -5.72
C TYR A 136 4.09 10.66 -5.61
N ALA A 137 3.43 10.45 -6.74
CA ALA A 137 2.09 9.91 -6.81
C ALA A 137 2.00 8.84 -7.89
N ARG A 138 1.20 7.80 -7.61
CA ARG A 138 0.85 6.78 -8.59
C ARG A 138 -0.67 6.69 -8.70
N TYR A 139 -1.21 6.78 -9.91
CA TYR A 139 -2.66 6.79 -10.14
C TYR A 139 -3.01 6.43 -11.58
N GLU A 140 -4.27 6.08 -11.85
CA GLU A 140 -4.74 5.81 -13.21
C GLU A 140 -4.89 7.12 -14.00
N GLN A 141 -4.42 7.15 -15.25
CA GLN A 141 -4.58 8.31 -16.12
C GLN A 141 -6.06 8.71 -16.23
N GLY A 142 -6.34 10.01 -16.02
CA GLY A 142 -7.69 10.54 -15.94
C GLY A 142 -8.38 10.38 -14.57
N LYS A 143 -7.73 9.76 -13.58
CA LYS A 143 -8.22 9.64 -12.20
C LYS A 143 -7.17 10.02 -11.13
N PRO A 144 -6.56 11.22 -11.19
CA PRO A 144 -5.53 11.64 -10.22
C PRO A 144 -6.02 11.76 -8.77
N GLN A 145 -7.33 11.69 -8.54
CA GLN A 145 -7.94 11.63 -7.22
C GLN A 145 -7.87 10.25 -6.52
N GLU A 146 -7.69 9.19 -7.28
CA GLU A 146 -7.82 7.79 -6.85
C GLU A 146 -6.41 7.21 -6.78
N LEU A 147 -5.67 7.73 -5.80
CA LEU A 147 -4.25 7.47 -5.67
C LEU A 147 -4.03 6.00 -5.26
N ARG A 148 -3.04 5.38 -5.89
CA ARG A 148 -2.47 4.06 -5.56
C ARG A 148 -1.23 4.17 -4.66
N CYS A 149 -0.53 5.30 -4.76
CA CYS A 149 0.53 5.70 -3.84
C CYS A 149 0.58 7.24 -3.78
N PHE A 150 0.90 7.78 -2.61
CA PHE A 150 1.16 9.20 -2.42
C PHE A 150 2.24 9.40 -1.37
N LEU A 151 3.24 10.20 -1.72
CA LEU A 151 4.35 10.57 -0.86
C LEU A 151 4.65 12.05 -1.07
N ALA A 152 5.00 12.75 0.01
CA ALA A 152 5.41 14.15 -0.04
C ALA A 152 6.59 14.40 0.92
N ARG A 153 7.38 15.42 0.61
CA ARG A 153 8.60 15.80 1.34
C ARG A 153 8.31 16.36 2.72
N ASP A 154 7.25 17.16 2.84
CA ASP A 154 6.88 17.90 4.05
C ASP A 154 5.39 18.27 4.01
N GLY A 155 4.88 18.85 5.11
CA GLY A 155 3.47 19.24 5.22
C GLY A 155 3.05 20.29 4.20
N ALA A 156 3.89 21.28 3.89
CA ALA A 156 3.60 22.29 2.88
C ALA A 156 3.47 21.66 1.48
N SER A 157 4.44 20.81 1.12
CA SER A 157 4.40 20.02 -0.11
C SER A 157 3.17 19.12 -0.15
N THR A 158 2.80 18.49 0.97
CA THR A 158 1.59 17.64 1.02
C THR A 158 0.35 18.39 0.55
N ILE A 159 0.13 19.61 1.05
CA ILE A 159 -1.03 20.42 0.66
C ILE A 159 -0.96 20.85 -0.80
N ASP A 160 0.19 21.37 -1.25
CA ASP A 160 0.35 21.87 -2.62
C ASP A 160 0.21 20.74 -3.66
N LEU A 161 0.78 19.57 -3.37
CA LEU A 161 0.73 18.41 -4.27
C LEU A 161 -0.67 17.81 -4.35
N LEU A 162 -1.39 17.70 -3.23
CA LEU A 162 -2.78 17.25 -3.24
C LEU A 162 -3.69 18.25 -3.96
N ALA A 163 -3.47 19.55 -3.79
CA ALA A 163 -4.19 20.58 -4.53
C ALA A 163 -3.96 20.47 -6.04
N TYR A 164 -2.71 20.32 -6.46
CA TYR A 164 -2.35 20.09 -7.87
C TYR A 164 -3.07 18.86 -8.46
N LEU A 165 -3.01 17.71 -7.76
CA LEU A 165 -3.69 16.49 -8.20
C LEU A 165 -5.22 16.66 -8.23
N SER A 166 -5.78 17.41 -7.28
CA SER A 166 -7.21 17.74 -7.25
C SER A 166 -7.65 18.55 -8.45
N ASP A 167 -6.89 19.58 -8.82
CA ASP A 167 -7.23 20.44 -9.95
C ASP A 167 -7.02 19.71 -11.28
N LYS A 168 -6.02 18.82 -11.33
CA LYS A 168 -5.76 17.96 -12.49
C LYS A 168 -6.92 16.99 -12.80
N ALA A 169 -7.69 16.57 -11.79
CA ALA A 169 -8.81 15.64 -11.99
C ALA A 169 -9.87 16.19 -12.97
N GLY A 170 -9.97 17.52 -13.10
CA GLY A 170 -10.83 18.21 -14.06
C GLY A 170 -12.34 18.07 -13.78
N GLY A 171 -13.09 19.12 -14.13
CA GLY A 171 -14.57 19.13 -14.08
C GLY A 171 -15.18 19.32 -12.68
N ASP A 172 -16.39 19.87 -12.63
CA ASP A 172 -17.12 20.18 -11.39
C ASP A 172 -17.65 18.93 -10.66
N ALA A 173 -17.64 17.77 -11.33
CA ALA A 173 -18.16 16.51 -10.82
C ALA A 173 -17.12 15.66 -10.07
N HIS A 174 -15.86 16.12 -10.00
CA HIS A 174 -14.81 15.35 -9.35
C HIS A 174 -14.79 15.58 -7.83
N GLY A 175 -14.80 14.47 -7.07
CA GLY A 175 -14.94 14.45 -5.62
C GLY A 175 -13.65 14.69 -4.83
N ASP A 176 -13.67 14.26 -3.57
CA ASP A 176 -12.55 14.31 -2.64
C ASP A 176 -11.38 13.42 -3.07
N LEU A 177 -10.16 13.74 -2.61
CA LEU A 177 -8.98 12.91 -2.87
C LEU A 177 -8.95 11.70 -1.94
N LEU A 178 -8.66 10.53 -2.51
CA LEU A 178 -8.52 9.28 -1.77
C LEU A 178 -7.03 8.94 -1.68
N VAL A 179 -6.42 9.28 -0.55
CA VAL A 179 -4.98 9.13 -0.32
C VAL A 179 -4.71 7.77 0.37
N PRO A 180 -4.01 6.83 -0.27
CA PRO A 180 -3.80 5.47 0.23
C PRO A 180 -2.68 5.47 1.28
N VAL A 181 -3.03 5.87 2.50
CA VAL A 181 -2.14 5.88 3.66
C VAL A 181 -2.92 5.41 4.87
N HIS A 182 -2.24 4.83 5.85
CA HIS A 182 -2.90 4.54 7.12
C HIS A 182 -3.24 5.87 7.82
N PRO A 183 -4.52 6.22 8.06
CA PRO A 183 -4.89 7.55 8.58
C PRO A 183 -4.36 7.84 9.98
N HIS A 184 -3.99 6.80 10.74
CA HIS A 184 -3.37 6.94 12.05
C HIS A 184 -1.83 6.93 12.04
N SER A 185 -1.20 6.83 10.87
CA SER A 185 0.26 6.97 10.76
C SER A 185 0.69 8.36 11.21
N ARG A 186 1.92 8.47 11.72
CA ARG A 186 2.45 9.74 12.22
C ARG A 186 2.41 10.83 11.17
N THR A 187 2.84 10.51 9.95
CA THR A 187 2.96 11.47 8.87
C THR A 187 1.59 11.87 8.31
N ALA A 188 0.65 10.93 8.15
CA ALA A 188 -0.71 11.27 7.75
C ALA A 188 -1.38 12.23 8.74
N ARG A 189 -1.25 11.97 10.05
CA ARG A 189 -1.79 12.86 11.10
C ARG A 189 -1.14 14.23 11.15
N ALA A 190 0.15 14.30 10.82
CA ALA A 190 0.90 15.54 10.89
C ALA A 190 0.66 16.45 9.66
N TRP A 191 0.50 15.86 8.48
CA TRP A 191 0.65 16.58 7.21
C TRP A 191 -0.60 16.61 6.33
N LEU A 192 -1.57 15.72 6.55
CA LEU A 192 -2.87 15.86 5.90
C LEU A 192 -3.69 16.98 6.56
N PRO A 193 -4.65 17.57 5.83
CA PRO A 193 -5.59 18.52 6.41
C PRO A 193 -6.29 17.94 7.65
N PRO A 194 -6.50 18.73 8.72
CA PRO A 194 -7.21 18.27 9.92
C PRO A 194 -8.62 17.72 9.65
N GLU A 195 -9.26 18.18 8.57
CA GLU A 195 -10.58 17.74 8.12
C GLU A 195 -10.58 16.42 7.35
N ALA A 196 -9.41 15.83 7.09
CA ALA A 196 -9.28 14.57 6.38
C ALA A 196 -9.99 13.44 7.15
N GLN A 197 -10.84 12.70 6.45
CA GLN A 197 -11.64 11.63 7.05
C GLN A 197 -10.91 10.30 6.92
N ALA A 198 -10.81 9.56 8.02
CA ALA A 198 -10.24 8.22 8.02
C ALA A 198 -11.23 7.21 7.42
N GLU A 199 -10.75 6.42 6.45
CA GLU A 199 -11.47 5.25 5.93
C GLU A 199 -10.63 4.00 6.17
N ILE A 200 -11.06 3.18 7.12
CA ILE A 200 -10.40 1.92 7.48
C ILE A 200 -11.45 0.81 7.40
N THR A 201 -11.29 -0.08 6.41
CA THR A 201 -12.21 -1.18 6.17
C THR A 201 -11.42 -2.48 6.07
N PRO A 202 -11.47 -3.35 7.09
CA PRO A 202 -10.83 -4.65 7.01
C PRO A 202 -11.50 -5.54 5.98
N TRP A 203 -10.71 -6.41 5.34
CA TRP A 203 -11.25 -7.40 4.42
C TRP A 203 -11.16 -8.80 5.02
N SER A 204 -12.28 -9.51 5.03
CA SER A 204 -12.32 -10.93 5.37
C SER A 204 -11.38 -11.77 4.50
N ALA A 205 -11.18 -11.35 3.25
CA ALA A 205 -10.27 -11.96 2.29
C ALA A 205 -8.78 -11.64 2.56
N ALA A 206 -8.45 -10.62 3.34
CA ALA A 206 -7.08 -10.19 3.60
C ALA A 206 -6.45 -11.01 4.74
N MET A 207 -5.52 -11.89 4.37
CA MET A 207 -5.05 -12.93 5.29
C MET A 207 -3.55 -12.97 5.48
N ILE A 208 -3.13 -13.34 6.69
CA ILE A 208 -1.74 -13.62 7.05
C ILE A 208 -1.62 -15.00 7.68
N LYS A 209 -0.56 -15.73 7.33
CA LYS A 209 -0.08 -16.91 8.05
C LYS A 209 1.30 -16.60 8.62
N VAL A 210 1.45 -16.71 9.93
CA VAL A 210 2.76 -16.70 10.59
C VAL A 210 3.50 -17.98 10.22
N LEU A 211 4.70 -17.82 9.64
CA LEU A 211 5.60 -18.92 9.27
C LEU A 211 6.68 -19.15 10.33
N ARG A 212 7.00 -18.11 11.10
CA ARG A 212 7.97 -18.15 12.19
C ARG A 212 7.41 -17.44 13.42
N ASP A 213 7.27 -18.18 14.51
CA ASP A 213 6.83 -17.70 15.83
C ASP A 213 7.91 -16.89 16.56
N ASP A 214 9.17 -17.07 16.21
CA ASP A 214 10.29 -16.25 16.72
C ASP A 214 10.30 -14.79 16.20
N CYS A 215 9.40 -14.43 15.27
CA CYS A 215 9.26 -13.07 14.79
C CYS A 215 8.33 -12.25 15.69
N ALA A 216 8.84 -11.81 16.83
CA ALA A 216 8.05 -11.12 17.87
C ALA A 216 7.20 -9.93 17.35
N PRO A 217 7.68 -9.02 16.46
CA PRO A 217 6.83 -7.94 15.95
C PRO A 217 5.62 -8.42 15.15
N LEU A 218 5.77 -9.51 14.40
CA LEU A 218 4.68 -10.10 13.61
C LEU A 218 3.68 -10.82 14.51
N VAL A 219 4.15 -11.56 15.50
CA VAL A 219 3.27 -12.25 16.46
C VAL A 219 2.44 -11.23 17.23
N ALA A 220 3.09 -10.20 17.79
CA ALA A 220 2.40 -9.11 18.47
C ALA A 220 1.37 -8.43 17.56
N TYR A 221 1.72 -8.14 16.31
CA TYR A 221 0.78 -7.59 15.32
C TYR A 221 -0.48 -8.45 15.16
N VAL A 222 -0.32 -9.76 14.94
CA VAL A 222 -1.46 -10.67 14.73
C VAL A 222 -2.33 -10.74 15.98
N GLU A 223 -1.74 -10.82 17.17
CA GLU A 223 -2.45 -10.87 18.44
C GLU A 223 -3.21 -9.58 18.72
N GLU A 224 -2.55 -8.43 18.59
CA GLU A 224 -3.11 -7.11 18.86
C GLU A 224 -4.21 -6.72 17.86
N VAL A 225 -4.05 -7.05 16.57
CA VAL A 225 -5.11 -6.84 15.57
C VAL A 225 -6.31 -7.74 15.85
N THR A 226 -6.07 -9.01 16.24
CA THR A 226 -7.16 -9.93 16.62
C THR A 226 -7.91 -9.45 17.86
N ALA A 227 -7.19 -8.84 18.82
CA ALA A 227 -7.75 -8.26 20.03
C ALA A 227 -8.40 -6.88 19.81
N GLY A 228 -8.21 -6.26 18.64
CA GLY A 228 -8.70 -4.91 18.34
C GLY A 228 -7.92 -3.78 19.04
N THR A 229 -6.76 -4.08 19.62
CA THR A 229 -5.90 -3.08 20.29
C THR A 229 -4.91 -2.41 19.35
N ARG A 230 -4.74 -2.95 18.14
CA ARG A 230 -3.95 -2.36 17.05
C ARG A 230 -4.81 -2.29 15.78
N PRO A 231 -4.74 -1.20 15.00
CA PRO A 231 -5.46 -1.15 13.73
C PRO A 231 -4.89 -2.16 12.73
N ILE A 232 -5.70 -2.54 11.76
CA ILE A 232 -5.24 -3.37 10.64
C ILE A 232 -4.13 -2.66 9.85
N GLY A 233 -3.27 -3.45 9.21
CA GLY A 233 -2.20 -2.94 8.36
C GLY A 233 -2.72 -2.35 7.05
N CYS A 234 -1.91 -1.47 6.48
CA CYS A 234 -2.18 -0.76 5.24
C CYS A 234 -1.20 -1.25 4.17
N LEU A 235 -1.69 -2.13 3.30
CA LEU A 235 -0.86 -2.69 2.24
C LEU A 235 -0.91 -1.78 1.02
N ILE A 236 0.16 -1.01 0.82
CA ILE A 236 0.38 -0.25 -0.41
C ILE A 236 0.97 -1.20 -1.43
N TRP A 237 0.14 -1.64 -2.38
CA TRP A 237 0.58 -2.57 -3.42
C TRP A 237 1.73 -1.95 -4.22
N PRO A 238 2.83 -2.68 -4.43
CA PRO A 238 3.92 -2.19 -5.25
C PRO A 238 3.49 -2.21 -6.73
N VAL A 239 4.28 -1.60 -7.60
CA VAL A 239 3.93 -1.43 -9.02
C VAL A 239 3.65 -2.74 -9.76
N GLN A 240 4.24 -3.85 -9.31
CA GLN A 240 4.00 -5.19 -9.87
C GLN A 240 2.56 -5.69 -9.62
N GLY A 241 1.86 -5.09 -8.65
CA GLY A 241 0.45 -5.34 -8.37
C GLY A 241 -0.51 -4.57 -9.27
N ASP A 242 0.00 -3.62 -10.08
CA ASP A 242 -0.80 -2.93 -11.08
C ASP A 242 -0.97 -3.87 -12.30
N VAL A 243 -1.88 -4.83 -12.17
CA VAL A 243 -2.28 -5.74 -13.24
C VAL A 243 -3.81 -5.78 -13.32
N VAL A 244 -4.34 -6.08 -14.52
CA VAL A 244 -5.79 -6.15 -14.81
C VAL A 244 -6.46 -7.26 -14.00
#